data_AF-A0A2G6BUW2-F1
#
_entry.id   AF-A0A2G6BUW2-F1
#
_cell.length_a   1.000
_cell.length_b   1.000
_cell.length_c   1.000
_cell.angle_alpha   90.00
_cell.angle_beta   90.00
_cell.angle_gamma   90.00
#
_symmetry.space_group_name_H-M   'P 1'
#
loop_
_entity.id
_entity.type
_entity.pdbx_description
1 polymer ?
#
loop_
_entity_poly.entity_id
_entity_poly.type
_entity_poly.pdbx_seq_one_letter_code
_entity_poly.pdbx_strand_id
1 'polypeptide(L)'
;MAFNHYAKLKRIIDAQPDGWYIKRIDQPTTATNFRGETRRFDHYYRLYDAAGQPIKYGKFQQIERLASVLDIPVDALPITHDA
;
A
#
# COMPACT_ATOMS: atom_id res chain seq x y z
N MET A 1 -9.38 19.20 3.24
CA MET A 1 -8.33 18.36 2.63
C MET A 1 -8.59 16.92 3.06
N ALA A 2 -9.07 16.07 2.17
CA ALA A 2 -9.39 14.69 2.52
C ALA A 2 -8.12 13.96 3.00
N PHE A 3 -8.19 13.28 4.14
CA PHE A 3 -7.15 12.37 4.62
C PHE A 3 -7.01 11.23 3.60
N ASN A 4 -6.16 11.44 2.59
CA ASN A 4 -5.87 10.42 1.61
C ASN A 4 -4.75 9.56 2.17
N HIS A 5 -5.10 8.37 2.66
CA HIS A 5 -4.15 7.34 3.10
C HIS A 5 -3.00 7.16 2.09
N TYR A 6 -3.30 7.17 0.79
CA TYR A 6 -2.30 7.03 -0.27
C TYR A 6 -1.35 8.23 -0.38
N ALA A 7 -1.81 9.45 -0.11
CA ALA A 7 -0.92 10.61 -0.04
C ALA A 7 0.06 10.51 1.15
N LYS A 8 -0.36 9.88 2.26
CA LYS A 8 0.53 9.56 3.37
C LYS A 8 1.55 8.48 2.97
N LEU A 9 1.11 7.43 2.28
CA LEU A 9 2.01 6.38 1.78
C LEU A 9 3.07 6.96 0.85
N LYS A 10 2.70 7.83 -0.09
CA LYS A 10 3.67 8.51 -0.96
C LYS A 10 4.75 9.23 -0.17
N ARG A 11 4.36 10.07 0.80
CA ARG A 11 5.33 10.80 1.63
C ARG A 11 6.27 9.88 2.40
N ILE A 12 5.76 8.73 2.85
CA ILE A 12 6.57 7.72 3.53
C ILE A 12 7.58 7.12 2.55
N ILE A 13 7.13 6.71 1.35
CA ILE A 13 7.96 6.12 0.31
C ILE A 13 9.03 7.11 -0.19
N ASP A 14 8.65 8.37 -0.44
CA ASP A 14 9.56 9.44 -0.84
C ASP A 14 10.69 9.67 0.19
N ALA A 15 10.48 9.26 1.45
CA ALA A 15 11.47 9.36 2.53
C ALA A 15 12.21 8.04 2.81
N GLN A 16 11.84 6.94 2.16
CA GLN A 16 12.55 5.67 2.28
C GLN A 16 13.80 5.68 1.39
N PRO A 17 14.91 5.05 1.83
CA PRO A 17 16.00 4.72 0.92
C PRO A 17 15.51 3.73 -0.15
N ASP A 18 16.25 3.65 -1.25
CA ASP A 18 16.03 2.66 -2.30
C ASP A 18 16.06 1.23 -1.74
N GLY A 19 15.26 0.33 -2.34
CA GLY A 19 15.13 -1.06 -1.90
C GLY A 19 13.89 -1.35 -1.04
N TRP A 20 13.02 -0.37 -0.83
CA TRP A 20 11.68 -0.63 -0.30
C TRP A 20 10.88 -1.54 -1.26
N TYR A 21 9.94 -2.29 -0.69
CA TYR A 21 9.07 -3.17 -1.48
C TYR A 21 7.67 -3.26 -0.88
N ILE A 22 6.74 -3.74 -1.68
CA ILE A 22 5.35 -4.01 -1.30
C ILE A 22 5.18 -5.51 -1.22
N LYS A 23 4.68 -6.02 -0.10
CA LYS A 23 4.28 -7.42 0.02
C LYS A 23 2.76 -7.54 -0.12
N ARG A 24 2.29 -8.41 -1.01
CA ARG A 24 0.90 -8.84 -1.06
C ARG A 24 0.68 -9.98 -0.06
N ILE A 25 -0.36 -9.84 0.75
CA ILE A 25 -0.75 -10.81 1.76
C ILE A 25 -2.17 -11.26 1.42
N ASP A 26 -2.30 -12.52 1.01
CA ASP A 26 -3.55 -13.16 0.59
C ASP A 26 -4.41 -13.56 1.79
N GLN A 27 -4.76 -12.56 2.60
CA GLN A 27 -5.67 -12.70 3.72
C GLN A 27 -6.82 -11.69 3.58
N PRO A 28 -8.05 -12.11 3.91
CA PRO A 28 -9.19 -11.23 3.81
C PRO A 28 -9.05 -10.05 4.78
N THR A 29 -9.39 -8.86 4.31
CA THR A 29 -9.45 -7.66 5.14
C THR A 29 -10.70 -6.87 4.81
N THR A 30 -11.11 -6.02 5.74
CA THR A 30 -12.17 -5.04 5.51
C THR A 30 -11.62 -3.63 5.62
N ALA A 31 -12.19 -2.70 4.87
CA ALA A 31 -11.93 -1.27 5.00
C ALA A 31 -13.23 -0.49 4.79
N THR A 32 -13.44 0.52 5.62
CA THR A 32 -14.59 1.41 5.52
C THR A 32 -14.24 2.57 4.59
N ASN A 33 -15.09 2.85 3.61
CA ASN A 33 -14.91 3.98 2.70
C ASN A 33 -15.41 5.29 3.32
N PHE A 34 -15.22 6.42 2.63
CA PHE A 34 -15.68 7.73 3.09
C PHE A 34 -17.20 7.87 3.21
N ARG A 35 -17.97 6.95 2.61
CA ARG A 35 -19.44 6.89 2.75
C ARG A 35 -19.89 6.02 3.94
N GLY A 36 -18.96 5.48 4.73
CA GLY A 36 -19.26 4.59 5.85
C GLY A 36 -19.52 3.13 5.46
N GLU A 37 -19.39 2.77 4.19
CA GLU A 37 -19.59 1.39 3.75
C GLU A 37 -18.33 0.56 3.96
N THR A 38 -18.49 -0.60 4.58
CA THR A 38 -17.42 -1.59 4.70
C THR A 38 -17.30 -2.39 3.41
N ARG A 39 -16.14 -2.32 2.75
CA ARG A 39 -15.79 -3.22 1.65
C ARG A 39 -14.88 -4.33 2.15
N ARG A 40 -15.16 -5.55 1.69
CA ARG A 40 -14.30 -6.72 1.89
C ARG A 40 -13.32 -6.81 0.72
N PHE A 41 -12.09 -7.16 1.03
CA PHE A 41 -11.01 -7.44 0.09
C PHE A 41 -10.44 -8.81 0.42
N ASP A 42 -10.10 -9.59 -0.59
CA ASP A 42 -9.56 -10.94 -0.41
C ASP A 42 -8.09 -10.92 0.01
N HIS A 43 -7.40 -9.81 -0.25
CA HIS A 43 -6.00 -9.60 0.08
C HIS A 43 -5.76 -8.17 0.55
N TYR A 44 -4.57 -7.93 1.12
CA TYR A 44 -4.07 -6.60 1.39
C TYR A 44 -2.57 -6.51 1.08
N TYR A 45 -2.08 -5.28 0.98
CA TYR A 45 -0.69 -4.97 0.72
C TYR A 45 -0.07 -4.32 1.94
N ARG A 46 1.24 -4.52 2.11
CA ARG A 46 2.01 -3.90 3.17
C ARG A 46 3.37 -3.43 2.65
N LEU A 47 3.74 -2.20 2.98
CA LEU A 47 5.07 -1.65 2.69
C LEU A 47 6.11 -2.19 3.66
N TYR A 48 7.27 -2.51 3.11
CA TYR A 48 8.47 -2.90 3.82
C TYR A 48 9.64 -2.02 3.39
N ASP A 49 10.52 -1.72 4.33
CA ASP A 49 11.77 -1.03 4.02
C ASP A 49 12.81 -2.00 3.44
N ALA A 50 13.96 -1.45 3.03
CA ALA A 50 15.07 -2.23 2.50
C ALA A 50 15.67 -3.23 3.51
N ALA A 51 15.44 -3.03 4.82
CA ALA A 51 15.85 -3.94 5.88
C ALA A 51 14.81 -5.05 6.13
N GLY A 52 13.71 -5.09 5.36
CA GLY A 52 12.64 -6.06 5.52
C GLY A 52 11.75 -5.81 6.74
N GLN A 53 11.77 -4.60 7.31
CA GLN A 53 10.87 -4.23 8.39
C GLN A 53 9.57 -3.62 7.86
N PRO A 54 8.42 -3.96 8.46
CA PRO A 54 7.14 -3.42 8.03
C PRO A 54 7.04 -1.93 8.37
N ILE A 55 6.78 -1.10 7.37
CA ILE A 55 6.69 0.35 7.55
C ILE A 55 5.37 0.72 8.25
N LYS A 56 5.46 1.59 9.25
CA LYS A 56 4.28 2.06 10.00
C LYS A 56 3.31 2.80 9.07
N TYR A 57 2.02 2.51 9.22
CA TYR A 57 0.95 2.97 8.31
C TYR A 57 1.05 2.43 6.88
N GLY A 58 1.96 1.50 6.60
CA GLY A 58 2.17 0.93 5.27
C GLY A 58 1.17 -0.13 4.83
N LYS A 59 0.08 -0.39 5.57
CA LYS A 59 -0.97 -1.36 5.19
C LYS A 59 -2.01 -0.68 4.31
N PHE A 60 -2.36 -1.26 3.16
CA PHE A 60 -3.38 -0.73 2.24
C PHE A 60 -4.00 -1.85 1.39
N GLN A 61 -5.07 -1.56 0.64
CA GLN A 61 -5.81 -2.57 -0.13
C GLN A 61 -5.84 -2.32 -1.64
N GLN A 62 -5.70 -1.07 -2.09
CA GLN A 62 -5.88 -0.71 -3.51
C GLN A 62 -4.53 -0.31 -4.11
N ILE A 63 -3.89 -1.25 -4.81
CA ILE A 63 -2.58 -1.06 -5.42
C ILE A 63 -2.61 0.01 -6.53
N GLU A 64 -3.67 0.04 -7.34
CA GLU A 64 -3.88 1.04 -8.39
C GLU A 64 -3.88 2.48 -7.86
N ARG A 65 -4.43 2.68 -6.65
CA ARG A 65 -4.42 4.01 -6.02
C ARG A 65 -3.04 4.42 -5.54
N LEU A 66 -2.21 3.47 -5.11
CA LEU A 66 -0.82 3.77 -4.78
C LEU A 66 -0.05 4.13 -6.05
N ALA A 67 -0.17 3.31 -7.10
CA ALA A 67 0.45 3.55 -8.40
C ALA A 67 0.09 4.94 -8.97
N SER A 68 -1.20 5.31 -8.95
CA SER A 68 -1.67 6.62 -9.40
C SER A 68 -1.10 7.79 -8.60
N VAL A 69 -0.88 7.62 -7.29
CA VAL A 69 -0.30 8.68 -6.45
C VAL A 69 1.22 8.77 -6.61
N LEU A 70 1.88 7.66 -6.95
CA LEU A 70 3.30 7.61 -7.27
C LEU A 70 3.62 8.00 -8.73
N ASP A 71 2.60 8.18 -9.57
CA ASP A 71 2.70 8.48 -11.00
C ASP A 71 3.52 7.43 -11.79
N ILE A 72 3.34 6.16 -11.43
CA ILE A 72 3.99 5.01 -12.08
C ILE A 72 2.96 3.90 -12.36
N PRO A 73 3.18 3.06 -13.39
CA PRO A 73 2.30 1.93 -13.65
C PRO A 73 2.38 0.89 -12.52
N VAL A 74 1.27 0.18 -12.28
CA VAL A 74 1.20 -0.87 -11.24
C VAL A 74 2.28 -1.94 -11.44
N ASP A 75 2.56 -2.29 -12.69
CA ASP A 75 3.56 -3.31 -13.06
C ASP A 75 5.00 -2.89 -12.75
N ALA A 76 5.27 -1.60 -12.54
CA ALA A 76 6.57 -1.09 -12.14
C ALA A 76 6.75 -1.05 -10.61
N LEU A 77 5.70 -1.34 -9.83
CA LEU A 77 5.82 -1.39 -8.38
C LEU A 77 6.59 -2.63 -7.94
N PRO A 78 7.48 -2.52 -6.93
CA PRO A 78 8.23 -3.66 -6.40
C PRO A 78 7.34 -4.55 -5.53
N ILE A 79 6.42 -5.29 -6.16
CA ILE A 79 5.45 -6.17 -5.48
C ILE A 79 6.02 -7.58 -5.35
N THR A 80 6.09 -8.07 -4.12
CA THR A 80 6.41 -9.47 -3.79
C THR A 80 5.15 -10.20 -3.33
N HIS A 81 5.03 -11.47 -3.73
CA HIS A 81 3.94 -12.35 -3.31
C HIS A 81 4.47 -13.27 -2.21
N ASP A 82 3.75 -13.40 -1.10
CA ASP A 82 3.96 -14.55 -0.20
C ASP A 82 3.40 -15.78 -0.92
N ALA A 83 4.25 -16.79 -1.14
CA ALA A 83 3.86 -18.06 -1.76
C ALA A 83 3.15 -18.98 -0.76
#